data_AF-A0A948YGR3-F1
#
_entry.id   AF-A0A948YGR3-F1
#
_cell.length_a   1.000
_cell.length_b   1.000
_cell.length_c   1.000
_cell.angle_alpha   90.00
_cell.angle_beta   90.00
_cell.angle_gamma   90.00
#
_symmetry.space_group_name_H-M   'P 1'
#
loop_
_entity.id
_entity.type
_entity.pdbx_description
1 polymer ?
#
loop_
_entity_poly.entity_id
_entity_poly.type
_entity_poly.pdbx_seq_one_letter_code
_entity_poly.pdbx_strand_id
1 'polypeptide(L)'
;MEKDSSFSAQQRTDQIKSFQAELQRLADENVFHLTAEQDNKIKKYHQTLLSDYMLKFDIDRSKNEKQLSLGMKVASFLAALGLAFSVLFLFLRFWGSYQVSTQVVILILAPSILLATTMYLSRFKNTSYYTKILSLLTFVTFVLNLSMLGQIFNITPSPNAFIVWAAFALLLAYALDARLLLGVGILFFAFFLSAKIGVWGGGYWINFSEHPENFFPVALVLFFLSFMKHSKHTTFDVVYRYFSLLFFFIPVLILSNYGSISYLELNTDFIEGFYQIVGFGMSALAIYVGIRKGLSEVSNTANVFFVIFLYTKLYNWWWDWMPKYIFFFIIGISAFLILVLLKRFRNILLQNTQGKVL
;
A
#
# COMPACT_ATOMS: atom_id res chain seq x y z
N MET A 1 7.79 -19.90 21.56
CA MET A 1 6.66 -20.13 20.65
C MET A 1 6.30 -18.81 20.01
N GLU A 2 6.68 -18.64 18.75
CA GLU A 2 6.29 -17.49 17.94
C GLU A 2 4.76 -17.49 17.83
N LYS A 3 4.10 -16.33 18.02
CA LYS A 3 2.65 -16.25 17.84
C LYS A 3 2.36 -16.43 16.36
N ASP A 4 1.98 -17.64 15.96
CA ASP A 4 1.63 -17.95 14.58
C ASP A 4 0.48 -17.04 14.13
N SER A 5 0.74 -16.25 13.09
CA SER A 5 -0.24 -15.46 12.36
C SER A 5 -0.64 -16.20 11.08
N SER A 6 -1.81 -15.89 10.49
CA SER A 6 -2.20 -16.51 9.21
C SER A 6 -1.14 -16.30 8.12
N PHE A 7 -0.47 -15.14 8.10
CA PHE A 7 0.62 -14.86 7.18
C PHE A 7 1.85 -15.75 7.42
N SER A 8 2.32 -15.89 8.67
CA SER A 8 3.48 -16.74 8.98
C SER A 8 3.19 -18.22 8.77
N ALA A 9 1.96 -18.67 9.05
CA ALA A 9 1.49 -20.01 8.73
C ALA A 9 1.50 -20.25 7.21
N GLN A 10 1.00 -19.31 6.40
CA GLN A 10 1.05 -19.42 4.94
C GLN A 10 2.48 -19.44 4.40
N GLN A 11 3.35 -18.57 4.93
CA GLN A 11 4.76 -18.54 4.56
C GLN A 11 5.45 -19.87 4.87
N ARG A 12 5.16 -20.46 6.05
CA ARG A 12 5.67 -21.76 6.44
C ARG A 12 5.15 -22.88 5.54
N THR A 13 3.87 -22.85 5.18
CA THR A 13 3.28 -23.78 4.20
C THR A 13 3.98 -23.69 2.84
N ASP A 14 4.32 -22.49 2.37
CA ASP A 14 5.03 -22.30 1.10
C ASP A 14 6.48 -22.81 1.17
N GLN A 15 7.15 -22.63 2.31
CA GLN A 15 8.48 -23.20 2.55
C GLN A 15 8.45 -24.73 2.52
N ILE A 16 7.47 -25.35 3.18
CA ILE A 16 7.31 -26.82 3.21
C ILE A 16 7.15 -27.37 1.78
N LYS A 17 6.31 -26.72 0.96
CA LYS A 17 6.12 -27.13 -0.44
C LYS A 17 7.39 -26.95 -1.27
N SER A 18 8.10 -25.84 -1.07
CA SER A 18 9.37 -25.58 -1.77
C SER A 18 10.41 -26.63 -1.40
N PHE A 19 10.49 -27.00 -0.12
CA PHE A 19 11.36 -28.06 0.37
C PHE A 19 10.98 -29.44 -0.20
N GLN A 20 9.70 -29.78 -0.24
CA GLN A 20 9.22 -31.03 -0.84
C GLN A 20 9.56 -31.11 -2.33
N ALA A 21 9.37 -30.02 -3.07
CA ALA A 21 9.72 -29.95 -4.49
C ALA A 21 11.23 -30.10 -4.72
N GLU A 22 12.05 -29.50 -3.86
CA GLU A 22 13.51 -29.61 -3.97
C GLU A 22 14.02 -31.01 -3.60
N LEU A 23 13.48 -31.63 -2.54
CA LEU A 23 13.78 -33.02 -2.20
C LEU A 23 13.48 -33.96 -3.36
N GLN A 24 12.38 -33.73 -4.08
CA GLN A 24 12.02 -34.53 -5.23
C GLN A 24 13.01 -34.37 -6.37
N ARG A 25 13.45 -33.13 -6.68
CA ARG A 25 14.51 -32.89 -7.67
C ARG A 25 15.83 -33.57 -7.31
N LEU A 26 16.24 -33.50 -6.04
CA LEU A 26 17.48 -34.13 -5.58
C LEU A 26 17.43 -35.66 -5.68
N ALA A 27 16.25 -36.25 -5.48
CA ALA A 27 16.02 -37.67 -5.68
C ALA A 27 16.07 -38.03 -7.18
N ASP A 28 15.43 -37.22 -8.03
CA ASP A 28 15.40 -37.41 -9.49
C ASP A 28 16.80 -37.27 -10.12
N GLU A 29 17.62 -36.35 -9.61
CA GLU A 29 19.01 -36.13 -10.02
C GLU A 29 20.00 -37.12 -9.38
N ASN A 30 19.52 -38.07 -8.56
CA ASN A 30 20.32 -39.04 -7.80
C ASN A 30 21.40 -38.44 -6.90
N VAL A 31 21.26 -37.16 -6.50
CA VAL A 31 22.20 -36.47 -5.62
C VAL A 31 22.00 -36.90 -4.17
N PHE A 32 20.74 -37.13 -3.76
CA PHE A 32 20.39 -37.46 -2.39
C PHE A 32 19.08 -38.26 -2.34
N HIS A 33 19.12 -39.42 -1.68
CA HIS A 33 17.94 -40.26 -1.43
C HIS A 33 17.72 -40.43 0.07
N LEU A 34 16.52 -40.12 0.53
CA LEU A 34 16.07 -40.43 1.89
C LEU A 34 15.74 -41.92 1.99
N THR A 35 15.98 -42.52 3.15
CA THR A 35 15.44 -43.86 3.40
C THR A 35 13.91 -43.81 3.45
N ALA A 36 13.25 -44.91 3.09
CA ALA A 36 11.78 -44.99 3.10
C ALA A 36 11.17 -44.62 4.47
N GLU A 37 11.89 -44.90 5.56
CA GLU A 37 11.47 -44.52 6.91
C GLU A 37 11.58 -43.01 7.17
N GLN A 38 12.66 -42.37 6.69
CA GLN A 38 12.88 -40.93 6.82
C GLN A 38 11.86 -40.13 5.99
N ASP A 39 11.61 -40.54 4.75
CA ASP A 39 10.63 -39.90 3.88
C ASP A 39 9.22 -39.96 4.50
N ASN A 40 8.83 -41.12 5.03
CA ASN A 40 7.55 -41.27 5.74
C ASN A 40 7.44 -40.40 7.00
N LYS A 41 8.52 -40.31 7.81
CA LYS A 41 8.54 -39.43 9.00
C LYS A 41 8.35 -37.96 8.61
N ILE A 42 9.05 -37.49 7.59
CA ILE A 42 8.96 -36.10 7.10
C ILE A 42 7.58 -35.81 6.52
N LYS A 43 7.05 -36.70 5.67
CA LYS A 43 5.71 -36.56 5.09
C LYS A 43 4.63 -36.50 6.17
N LYS A 44 4.70 -37.38 7.17
CA LYS A 44 3.75 -37.39 8.30
C LYS A 44 3.82 -36.10 9.11
N TYR A 45 5.02 -35.63 9.44
CA TYR A 45 5.21 -34.36 10.14
C TYR A 45 4.63 -33.17 9.36
N HIS A 46 4.94 -33.06 8.06
CA HIS A 46 4.39 -31.99 7.21
C HIS A 46 2.87 -32.08 7.07
N GLN A 47 2.29 -33.28 6.93
CA GLN A 47 0.84 -33.47 6.87
C GLN A 47 0.14 -33.04 8.16
N THR A 48 0.70 -33.38 9.32
CA THR A 48 0.15 -32.94 10.61
C THR A 48 0.22 -31.43 10.74
N LEU A 49 1.38 -30.83 10.45
CA LEU A 49 1.59 -29.39 10.56
C LEU A 49 0.68 -28.59 9.61
N LEU A 50 0.54 -29.04 8.35
CA LEU A 50 -0.34 -28.40 7.38
C LEU A 50 -1.81 -28.53 7.78
N SER A 51 -2.24 -29.69 8.28
CA SER A 51 -3.61 -29.88 8.80
C SER A 51 -3.89 -28.96 9.99
N ASP A 52 -2.91 -28.79 10.89
CA ASP A 52 -3.03 -27.93 12.06
C ASP A 52 -3.13 -26.44 11.67
N TYR A 53 -2.34 -26.01 10.68
CA TYR A 53 -2.46 -24.68 10.10
C TYR A 53 -3.77 -24.46 9.33
N MET A 54 -4.30 -25.48 8.65
CA MET A 54 -5.62 -25.37 8.00
C MET A 54 -6.72 -25.10 9.02
N LEU A 55 -6.76 -25.89 10.10
CA LEU A 55 -7.76 -25.72 11.16
C LEU A 55 -7.63 -24.38 11.89
N LYS A 56 -6.41 -23.84 11.99
CA LYS A 56 -6.15 -22.61 12.74
C LYS A 56 -6.24 -21.33 11.91
N PHE A 57 -5.83 -21.35 10.63
CA PHE A 57 -5.50 -20.14 9.87
C PHE A 57 -6.08 -20.03 8.45
N ASP A 58 -6.89 -20.99 7.99
CA ASP A 58 -7.54 -20.99 6.66
C ASP A 58 -6.54 -20.72 5.52
N ILE A 59 -5.52 -21.57 5.42
CA ILE A 59 -4.37 -21.43 4.51
C ILE A 59 -4.60 -22.06 3.12
N ASP A 60 -4.02 -21.44 2.08
CA ASP A 60 -4.10 -21.92 0.70
C ASP A 60 -3.12 -23.11 0.44
N ARG A 61 -3.64 -24.27 0.02
CA ARG A 61 -2.90 -25.52 -0.24
C ARG A 61 -2.32 -25.60 -1.65
N SER A 62 -2.90 -24.94 -2.65
CA SER A 62 -2.46 -25.06 -4.04
C SER A 62 -2.26 -23.70 -4.71
N LYS A 63 -1.53 -23.69 -5.83
CA LYS A 63 -1.45 -22.50 -6.69
C LYS A 63 -2.84 -22.07 -7.18
N ASN A 64 -3.72 -23.05 -7.45
CA ASN A 64 -5.11 -22.80 -7.88
C ASN A 64 -5.92 -22.17 -6.75
N GLU A 65 -5.80 -22.65 -5.51
CA GLU A 65 -6.44 -22.03 -4.35
C GLU A 65 -5.95 -20.61 -4.12
N LYS A 66 -4.64 -20.34 -4.25
CA LYS A 66 -4.11 -18.97 -4.20
C LYS A 66 -4.70 -18.06 -5.28
N GLN A 67 -4.87 -18.56 -6.50
CA GLN A 67 -5.50 -17.81 -7.60
C GLN A 67 -6.99 -17.55 -7.32
N LEU A 68 -7.71 -18.52 -6.79
CA LEU A 68 -9.11 -18.36 -6.36
C LEU A 68 -9.24 -17.37 -5.21
N SER A 69 -8.38 -17.46 -4.19
CA SER A 69 -8.30 -16.50 -3.07
C SER A 69 -7.95 -15.09 -3.54
N LEU A 70 -7.10 -14.94 -4.57
CA LEU A 70 -6.87 -13.65 -5.22
C LEU A 70 -8.15 -13.15 -5.91
N GLY A 71 -8.83 -14.01 -6.66
CA GLY A 71 -10.13 -13.70 -7.27
C GLY A 71 -11.17 -13.25 -6.25
N MET A 72 -11.26 -13.92 -5.10
CA MET A 72 -12.14 -13.54 -3.99
C MET A 72 -11.75 -12.18 -3.38
N LYS A 73 -10.46 -11.87 -3.23
CA LYS A 73 -9.99 -10.55 -2.78
C LYS A 73 -10.42 -9.45 -3.75
N VAL A 74 -10.28 -9.67 -5.06
CA VAL A 74 -10.70 -8.71 -6.09
C VAL A 74 -12.23 -8.55 -6.10
N ALA A 75 -12.97 -9.66 -6.11
CA ALA A 75 -14.43 -9.64 -6.11
C ALA A 75 -14.99 -8.97 -4.85
N SER A 76 -14.45 -9.28 -3.67
CA SER A 76 -14.86 -8.65 -2.40
C SER A 76 -14.53 -7.16 -2.37
N PHE A 77 -13.38 -6.75 -2.91
CA PHE A 77 -13.03 -5.34 -3.04
C PHE A 77 -14.00 -4.59 -3.98
N LEU A 78 -14.29 -5.15 -5.16
CA LEU A 78 -15.26 -4.59 -6.09
C LEU A 78 -16.66 -4.51 -5.49
N ALA A 79 -17.09 -5.56 -4.76
CA ALA A 79 -18.36 -5.55 -4.04
C ALA A 79 -18.41 -4.45 -2.97
N ALA A 80 -17.32 -4.30 -2.19
CA ALA A 80 -17.24 -3.27 -1.16
C ALA A 80 -17.33 -1.85 -1.77
N LEU A 81 -16.61 -1.61 -2.88
CA LEU A 81 -16.69 -0.34 -3.60
C LEU A 81 -18.09 -0.11 -4.21
N GLY A 82 -18.66 -1.11 -4.87
CA GLY A 82 -19.98 -1.02 -5.47
C GLY A 82 -21.06 -0.70 -4.44
N LEU A 83 -21.02 -1.37 -3.28
CA LEU A 83 -21.94 -1.09 -2.17
C LEU A 83 -21.69 0.29 -1.56
N ALA A 84 -20.44 0.72 -1.39
CA ALA A 84 -20.10 2.05 -0.91
C ALA A 84 -20.66 3.15 -1.82
N PHE A 85 -20.44 3.04 -3.14
CA PHE A 85 -21.01 3.96 -4.11
C PHE A 85 -22.53 3.90 -4.14
N SER A 86 -23.12 2.70 -4.08
CA SER A 86 -24.57 2.52 -4.02
C SER A 86 -25.18 3.28 -2.85
N VAL A 87 -24.57 3.20 -1.65
CA VAL A 87 -25.01 3.96 -0.49
C VAL A 87 -24.87 5.46 -0.75
N LEU A 88 -23.72 5.92 -1.23
CA LEU A 88 -23.49 7.33 -1.52
C LEU A 88 -24.53 7.88 -2.51
N PHE A 89 -24.82 7.19 -3.60
CA PHE A 89 -25.82 7.59 -4.59
C PHE A 89 -27.24 7.53 -4.06
N LEU A 90 -27.57 6.56 -3.20
CA LEU A 90 -28.87 6.50 -2.54
C LEU A 90 -29.10 7.75 -1.69
N PHE A 91 -28.08 8.17 -0.94
CA PHE A 91 -28.11 9.44 -0.23
C PHE A 91 -28.28 10.61 -1.22
N LEU A 92 -27.40 10.78 -2.21
CA LEU A 92 -27.52 11.89 -3.16
C LEU A 92 -28.89 11.99 -3.86
N ARG A 93 -29.55 10.86 -4.14
CA ARG A 93 -30.84 10.83 -4.84
C ARG A 93 -32.03 11.16 -3.94
N PHE A 94 -32.09 10.59 -2.73
CA PHE A 94 -33.30 10.65 -1.91
C PHE A 94 -33.17 11.57 -0.70
N TRP A 95 -31.95 12.00 -0.34
CA TRP A 95 -31.70 12.71 0.92
C TRP A 95 -32.58 13.93 1.13
N GLY A 96 -32.64 14.82 0.14
CA GLY A 96 -33.42 16.06 0.21
C GLY A 96 -34.94 15.88 0.29
N SER A 97 -35.47 14.66 0.07
CA SER A 97 -36.91 14.38 0.13
C SER A 97 -37.40 14.03 1.54
N TYR A 98 -36.49 13.68 2.45
CA TYR A 98 -36.85 13.27 3.81
C TYR A 98 -36.96 14.46 4.77
N GLN A 99 -37.81 14.32 5.79
CA GLN A 99 -37.84 15.26 6.90
C GLN A 99 -36.54 15.17 7.72
N VAL A 100 -36.11 16.30 8.30
CA VAL A 100 -34.87 16.42 9.08
C VAL A 100 -34.77 15.38 10.20
N SER A 101 -35.85 15.09 10.93
CA SER A 101 -35.83 14.08 12.00
C SER A 101 -35.50 12.69 11.46
N THR A 102 -36.10 12.31 10.33
CA THR A 102 -35.83 11.03 9.65
C THR A 102 -34.40 10.97 9.15
N GLN A 103 -33.90 12.07 8.58
CA GLN A 103 -32.51 12.19 8.16
C GLN A 103 -31.55 11.93 9.33
N VAL A 104 -31.70 12.65 10.44
CA VAL A 104 -30.84 12.51 11.62
C VAL A 104 -30.89 11.09 12.17
N VAL A 105 -32.08 10.48 12.26
CA VAL A 105 -32.24 9.09 12.73
C VAL A 105 -31.51 8.11 11.80
N ILE A 106 -31.66 8.23 10.49
CA ILE A 106 -30.95 7.38 9.52
C ILE A 106 -29.44 7.56 9.63
N LEU A 107 -28.94 8.80 9.76
CA LEU A 107 -27.52 9.06 9.88
C LEU A 107 -26.92 8.46 11.15
N ILE A 108 -27.65 8.41 12.25
CA ILE A 108 -27.16 7.82 13.51
C ILE A 108 -27.24 6.29 13.43
N LEU A 109 -28.37 5.74 12.99
CA LEU A 109 -28.60 4.29 12.99
C LEU A 109 -27.75 3.56 11.96
N ALA A 110 -27.59 4.08 10.74
CA ALA A 110 -26.89 3.37 9.67
C ALA A 110 -25.43 2.98 10.02
N PRO A 111 -24.53 3.92 10.41
CA PRO A 111 -23.17 3.56 10.80
C PRO A 111 -23.14 2.74 12.10
N SER A 112 -24.06 2.98 13.05
CA SER A 112 -24.10 2.24 14.33
C SER A 112 -24.47 0.77 14.14
N ILE A 113 -25.51 0.48 13.33
CA ILE A 113 -25.93 -0.87 12.99
C ILE A 113 -24.82 -1.57 12.22
N LEU A 114 -24.26 -0.92 11.19
CA LEU A 114 -23.18 -1.50 10.39
C LEU A 114 -21.92 -1.77 11.23
N LEU A 115 -21.58 -0.90 12.16
CA LEU A 115 -20.47 -1.12 13.08
C LEU A 115 -20.74 -2.33 13.99
N ALA A 116 -21.92 -2.41 14.60
CA ALA A 116 -22.31 -3.53 15.44
C ALA A 116 -22.29 -4.86 14.66
N THR A 117 -22.85 -4.87 13.45
CA THR A 117 -22.82 -6.04 12.55
C THR A 117 -21.40 -6.41 12.15
N THR A 118 -20.55 -5.45 11.81
CA THR A 118 -19.14 -5.68 11.47
C THR A 118 -18.40 -6.32 12.64
N MET A 119 -18.56 -5.76 13.85
CA MET A 119 -17.90 -6.28 15.05
C MET A 119 -18.44 -7.66 15.44
N TYR A 120 -19.74 -7.91 15.26
CA TYR A 120 -20.33 -9.24 15.46
C TYR A 120 -19.76 -10.26 14.46
N LEU A 121 -19.74 -9.94 13.16
CA LEU A 121 -19.19 -10.82 12.13
C LEU A 121 -17.71 -11.09 12.31
N SER A 122 -16.94 -10.11 12.80
CA SER A 122 -15.49 -10.25 13.03
C SER A 122 -15.11 -11.34 14.02
N ARG A 123 -16.04 -11.78 14.87
CA ARG A 123 -15.82 -12.87 15.84
C ARG A 123 -15.84 -14.25 15.18
N PHE A 124 -16.40 -14.36 13.98
CA PHE A 124 -16.47 -15.61 13.24
C PHE A 124 -15.26 -15.75 12.31
N LYS A 125 -14.60 -16.91 12.32
CA LYS A 125 -13.35 -17.11 11.57
C LYS A 125 -13.55 -17.08 10.04
N ASN A 126 -14.68 -17.60 9.55
CA ASN A 126 -14.92 -17.83 8.11
C ASN A 126 -15.49 -16.60 7.37
N THR A 127 -15.67 -15.46 8.06
CA THR A 127 -16.35 -14.27 7.52
C THR A 127 -15.38 -13.12 7.23
N SER A 128 -14.07 -13.37 7.16
CA SER A 128 -13.06 -12.30 7.03
C SER A 128 -13.31 -11.38 5.82
N TYR A 129 -13.68 -11.95 4.67
CA TYR A 129 -14.01 -11.18 3.47
C TYR A 129 -15.24 -10.29 3.67
N TYR A 130 -16.33 -10.83 4.21
CA TYR A 130 -17.56 -10.09 4.50
C TYR A 130 -17.35 -9.01 5.57
N THR A 131 -16.56 -9.30 6.58
CA THR A 131 -16.18 -8.34 7.64
C THR A 131 -15.46 -7.13 7.02
N LYS A 132 -14.54 -7.37 6.09
CA LYS A 132 -13.82 -6.28 5.40
C LYS A 132 -14.76 -5.45 4.51
N ILE A 133 -15.70 -6.07 3.80
CA ILE A 133 -16.74 -5.37 3.02
C ILE A 133 -17.58 -4.47 3.94
N LEU A 134 -18.12 -5.03 5.03
CA LEU A 134 -18.95 -4.28 5.97
C LEU A 134 -18.18 -3.18 6.71
N SER A 135 -16.90 -3.39 6.99
CA SER A 135 -16.05 -2.38 7.61
C SER A 135 -15.87 -1.15 6.70
N LEU A 136 -15.73 -1.36 5.38
CA LEU A 136 -15.69 -0.25 4.43
C LEU A 136 -17.04 0.47 4.36
N LEU A 137 -18.14 -0.28 4.38
CA LEU A 137 -19.49 0.31 4.36
C LEU A 137 -19.78 1.12 5.64
N THR A 138 -19.34 0.61 6.79
CA THR A 138 -19.39 1.31 8.09
C THR A 138 -18.60 2.61 8.01
N PHE A 139 -17.40 2.58 7.45
CA PHE A 139 -16.59 3.78 7.26
C PHE A 139 -17.27 4.80 6.34
N VAL A 140 -17.78 4.37 5.19
CA VAL A 140 -18.44 5.27 4.22
C VAL A 140 -19.69 5.90 4.80
N THR A 141 -20.53 5.12 5.50
CA THR A 141 -21.72 5.64 6.18
C THR A 141 -21.39 6.58 7.33
N PHE A 142 -20.26 6.38 8.01
CA PHE A 142 -19.75 7.31 9.01
C PHE A 142 -19.27 8.63 8.40
N VAL A 143 -18.58 8.60 7.26
CA VAL A 143 -18.20 9.81 6.50
C VAL A 143 -19.46 10.59 6.08
N LEU A 144 -20.45 9.88 5.53
CA LEU A 144 -21.73 10.48 5.15
C LEU A 144 -22.48 11.06 6.37
N ASN A 145 -22.48 10.37 7.50
CA ASN A 145 -23.04 10.87 8.76
C ASN A 145 -22.47 12.24 9.12
N LEU A 146 -21.14 12.36 9.23
CA LEU A 146 -20.54 13.62 9.65
C LEU A 146 -20.75 14.74 8.62
N SER A 147 -20.61 14.41 7.32
CA SER A 147 -20.78 15.38 6.24
C SER A 147 -22.22 15.90 6.15
N MET A 148 -23.21 15.01 6.21
CA MET A 148 -24.61 15.37 6.04
C MET A 148 -25.18 16.06 7.29
N LEU A 149 -24.78 15.64 8.49
CA LEU A 149 -25.12 16.37 9.72
C LEU A 149 -24.55 17.79 9.69
N GLY A 150 -23.31 17.95 9.20
CA GLY A 150 -22.70 19.26 9.02
C GLY A 150 -23.53 20.17 8.12
N GLN A 151 -24.05 19.65 7.01
CA GLN A 151 -24.93 20.40 6.11
C GLN A 151 -26.29 20.73 6.75
N ILE A 152 -26.93 19.77 7.42
CA ILE A 152 -28.23 19.95 8.07
C ILE A 152 -28.17 21.04 9.14
N PHE A 153 -27.12 21.05 9.95
CA PHE A 153 -26.93 22.01 11.04
C PHE A 153 -26.09 23.23 10.63
N ASN A 154 -25.83 23.42 9.33
CA ASN A 154 -25.08 24.54 8.78
C ASN A 154 -23.71 24.78 9.46
N ILE A 155 -23.01 23.69 9.78
CA ILE A 155 -21.65 23.73 10.34
C ILE A 155 -20.67 24.01 9.21
N THR A 156 -19.85 25.05 9.38
CA THR A 156 -18.83 25.43 8.40
C THR A 156 -17.86 24.27 8.13
N PRO A 157 -17.64 23.88 6.86
CA PRO A 157 -16.65 22.89 6.49
C PRO A 157 -15.25 23.28 6.99
N SER A 158 -14.55 22.32 7.58
CA SER A 158 -13.21 22.53 8.14
C SER A 158 -12.34 21.29 7.95
N PRO A 159 -11.00 21.43 7.93
CA PRO A 159 -10.10 20.30 7.76
C PRO A 159 -10.20 19.31 8.94
N ASN A 160 -10.76 19.71 10.07
CA ASN A 160 -10.90 18.85 11.25
C ASN A 160 -11.80 17.63 11.00
N ALA A 161 -12.69 17.68 9.98
CA ALA A 161 -13.45 16.49 9.59
C ALA A 161 -12.51 15.34 9.15
N PHE A 162 -11.42 15.66 8.45
CA PHE A 162 -10.46 14.67 7.99
C PHE A 162 -9.78 13.90 9.12
N ILE A 163 -9.42 14.56 10.24
CA ILE A 163 -8.79 13.84 11.36
C ILE A 163 -9.77 12.90 12.06
N VAL A 164 -11.05 13.26 12.12
CA VAL A 164 -12.11 12.39 12.68
C VAL A 164 -12.31 11.16 11.80
N TRP A 165 -12.37 11.34 10.48
CA TRP A 165 -12.45 10.23 9.52
C TRP A 165 -11.20 9.36 9.55
N ALA A 166 -10.02 9.97 9.60
CA ALA A 166 -8.76 9.25 9.71
C ALA A 166 -8.70 8.40 10.98
N ALA A 167 -9.04 8.98 12.14
CA ALA A 167 -9.07 8.27 13.41
C ALA A 167 -10.02 7.08 13.37
N PHE A 168 -11.25 7.26 12.85
CA PHE A 168 -12.21 6.17 12.75
C PHE A 168 -11.73 5.05 11.80
N ALA A 169 -11.20 5.41 10.63
CA ALA A 169 -10.64 4.45 9.67
C ALA A 169 -9.46 3.66 10.27
N LEU A 170 -8.54 4.34 10.95
CA LEU A 170 -7.39 3.70 11.60
C LEU A 170 -7.85 2.77 12.72
N LEU A 171 -8.76 3.20 13.59
CA LEU A 171 -9.31 2.36 14.65
C LEU A 171 -9.94 1.08 14.09
N LEU A 172 -10.76 1.20 13.04
CA LEU A 172 -11.33 0.03 12.35
C LEU A 172 -10.26 -0.84 11.69
N ALA A 173 -9.24 -0.23 11.06
CA ALA A 173 -8.16 -0.95 10.41
C ALA A 173 -7.40 -1.82 11.40
N TYR A 174 -7.01 -1.27 12.55
CA TYR A 174 -6.30 -1.99 13.61
C TYR A 174 -7.20 -3.00 14.33
N ALA A 175 -8.50 -2.72 14.49
CA ALA A 175 -9.43 -3.67 15.10
C ALA A 175 -9.68 -4.91 14.21
N LEU A 176 -9.70 -4.73 12.88
CA LEU A 176 -10.13 -5.76 11.92
C LEU A 176 -9.01 -6.28 11.01
N ASP A 177 -7.77 -5.85 11.22
CA ASP A 177 -6.61 -6.14 10.36
C ASP A 177 -6.88 -5.79 8.87
N ALA A 178 -7.58 -4.67 8.64
CA ALA A 178 -8.06 -4.26 7.33
C ALA A 178 -7.09 -3.26 6.67
N ARG A 179 -6.15 -3.78 5.87
CA ARG A 179 -5.11 -2.97 5.16
C ARG A 179 -5.68 -1.85 4.29
N LEU A 180 -6.84 -2.08 3.67
CA LEU A 180 -7.48 -1.06 2.86
C LEU A 180 -7.92 0.14 3.70
N LEU A 181 -8.55 -0.11 4.84
CA LEU A 181 -8.96 0.95 5.77
C LEU A 181 -7.76 1.67 6.38
N LEU A 182 -6.64 0.98 6.58
CA LEU A 182 -5.39 1.62 6.98
C LEU A 182 -4.95 2.65 5.93
N GLY A 183 -4.94 2.26 4.65
CA GLY A 183 -4.63 3.18 3.55
C GLY A 183 -5.59 4.35 3.47
N VAL A 184 -6.90 4.11 3.62
CA VAL A 184 -7.93 5.16 3.66
C VAL A 184 -7.71 6.11 4.85
N GLY A 185 -7.41 5.59 6.04
CA GLY A 185 -7.11 6.40 7.22
C GLY A 185 -5.85 7.23 7.04
N ILE A 186 -4.80 6.67 6.43
CA ILE A 186 -3.58 7.40 6.07
C ILE A 186 -3.88 8.52 5.05
N LEU A 187 -4.72 8.27 4.04
CA LEU A 187 -5.12 9.30 3.06
C LEU A 187 -5.84 10.47 3.75
N PHE A 188 -6.81 10.20 4.62
CA PHE A 188 -7.50 11.26 5.36
C PHE A 188 -6.58 11.98 6.35
N PHE A 189 -5.66 11.26 6.99
CA PHE A 189 -4.65 11.88 7.85
C PHE A 189 -3.72 12.79 7.04
N ALA A 190 -3.33 12.37 5.84
CA ALA A 190 -2.52 13.16 4.92
C ALA A 190 -3.24 14.44 4.51
N PHE A 191 -4.52 14.36 4.12
CA PHE A 191 -5.34 15.53 3.80
C PHE A 191 -5.49 16.47 4.98
N PHE A 192 -5.72 15.94 6.18
CA PHE A 192 -5.77 16.75 7.40
C PHE A 192 -4.48 17.54 7.61
N LEU A 193 -3.34 16.84 7.65
CA LEU A 193 -2.06 17.47 7.97
C LEU A 193 -1.63 18.44 6.86
N SER A 194 -1.79 18.04 5.59
CA SER A 194 -1.54 18.90 4.44
C SER A 194 -2.39 20.16 4.48
N ALA A 195 -3.69 20.04 4.82
CA ALA A 195 -4.57 21.19 4.94
C ALA A 195 -4.22 22.08 6.13
N LYS A 196 -3.75 21.52 7.26
CA LYS A 196 -3.27 22.31 8.40
C LYS A 196 -2.03 23.11 8.06
N ILE A 197 -1.07 22.50 7.35
CA ILE A 197 0.13 23.20 6.89
C ILE A 197 -0.24 24.29 5.89
N GLY A 198 -1.13 24.00 4.94
CA GLY A 198 -1.62 25.00 3.98
C GLY A 198 -2.29 26.20 4.66
N VAL A 199 -3.09 25.97 5.70
CA VAL A 199 -3.70 27.04 6.52
C VAL A 199 -2.64 27.84 7.29
N TRP A 200 -1.62 27.19 7.84
CA TRP A 200 -0.50 27.89 8.48
C TRP A 200 0.30 28.74 7.50
N GLY A 201 0.38 28.33 6.23
CA GLY A 201 0.93 29.12 5.13
C GLY A 201 0.02 30.24 4.63
N GLY A 202 -1.14 30.48 5.26
CA GLY A 202 -2.09 31.53 4.88
C GLY A 202 -3.09 31.15 3.78
N GLY A 203 -3.07 29.91 3.30
CA GLY A 203 -3.97 29.40 2.27
C GLY A 203 -5.33 28.96 2.82
N TYR A 204 -6.32 28.85 1.93
CA TYR A 204 -7.58 28.20 2.28
C TYR A 204 -7.41 26.68 2.35
N TRP A 205 -8.00 26.03 3.34
CA TRP A 205 -7.72 24.62 3.65
C TRP A 205 -8.07 23.63 2.54
N ILE A 206 -8.98 23.97 1.60
CA ILE A 206 -9.33 23.13 0.45
C ILE A 206 -8.19 23.14 -0.59
N ASN A 207 -7.43 24.23 -0.65
CA ASN A 207 -6.34 24.45 -1.58
C ASN A 207 -5.03 23.80 -1.09
N PHE A 208 -5.10 22.87 -0.15
CA PHE A 208 -3.94 22.20 0.43
C PHE A 208 -3.04 21.50 -0.59
N SER A 209 -3.57 21.21 -1.78
CA SER A 209 -2.85 20.58 -2.89
C SER A 209 -2.15 21.56 -3.83
N GLU A 210 -2.39 22.87 -3.72
CA GLU A 210 -1.72 23.89 -4.53
C GLU A 210 -0.20 23.89 -4.31
N HIS A 211 0.22 23.61 -3.07
CA HIS A 211 1.61 23.47 -2.70
C HIS A 211 1.92 22.01 -2.32
N PRO A 212 2.56 21.23 -3.20
CA PRO A 212 2.84 19.82 -2.95
C PRO A 212 3.72 19.57 -1.71
N GLU A 213 4.53 20.55 -1.27
CA GLU A 213 5.36 20.42 -0.07
C GLU A 213 4.57 20.14 1.21
N ASN A 214 3.28 20.48 1.24
CA ASN A 214 2.40 20.20 2.37
C ASN A 214 2.32 18.70 2.73
N PHE A 215 2.68 17.81 1.80
CA PHE A 215 2.73 16.37 2.04
C PHE A 215 4.06 15.86 2.62
N PHE A 216 5.14 16.65 2.62
CA PHE A 216 6.42 16.19 3.18
C PHE A 216 6.36 15.87 4.68
N PRO A 217 5.69 16.67 5.53
CA PRO A 217 5.53 16.29 6.93
C PRO A 217 4.73 14.99 7.11
N VAL A 218 3.75 14.74 6.24
CA VAL A 218 3.02 13.45 6.20
C VAL A 218 3.97 12.31 5.89
N ALA A 219 4.76 12.43 4.82
CA ALA A 219 5.71 11.42 4.40
C ALA A 219 6.71 11.06 5.51
N LEU A 220 7.19 12.07 6.24
CA LEU A 220 8.11 11.94 7.36
C LEU A 220 7.46 11.23 8.56
N VAL A 221 6.24 11.61 8.94
CA VAL A 221 5.49 10.93 10.01
C VAL A 221 5.29 9.44 9.68
N LEU A 222 4.85 9.13 8.45
CA LEU A 222 4.64 7.75 8.01
C LEU A 222 5.95 6.96 7.92
N PHE A 223 7.05 7.62 7.53
CA PHE A 223 8.38 7.01 7.50
C PHE A 223 8.78 6.51 8.90
N PHE A 224 8.65 7.37 9.92
CA PHE A 224 8.95 6.99 11.30
C PHE A 224 8.01 5.91 11.83
N LEU A 225 6.72 6.00 11.54
CA LEU A 225 5.75 4.95 11.90
C LEU A 225 6.11 3.59 11.28
N SER A 226 6.68 3.57 10.06
CA SER A 226 7.06 2.34 9.38
C SER A 226 8.16 1.52 10.07
N PHE A 227 8.93 2.13 10.98
CA PHE A 227 9.96 1.45 11.78
C PHE A 227 9.41 0.89 13.10
N MET A 228 8.20 1.26 13.49
CA MET A 228 7.58 0.71 14.70
C MET A 228 7.25 -0.77 14.50
N LYS A 229 7.46 -1.58 15.54
CA LYS A 229 7.18 -3.02 15.49
C LYS A 229 5.67 -3.26 15.52
N HIS A 230 5.11 -3.59 14.36
CA HIS A 230 3.70 -3.99 14.21
C HIS A 230 3.50 -5.49 14.51
N SER A 231 3.89 -5.95 15.70
CA SER A 231 3.99 -7.40 16.00
C SER A 231 2.67 -8.18 15.91
N LYS A 232 1.53 -7.48 15.92
CA LYS A 232 0.19 -8.07 15.78
C LYS A 232 -0.34 -8.03 14.34
N HIS A 233 0.23 -7.19 13.47
CA HIS A 233 -0.29 -6.91 12.12
C HIS A 233 0.85 -7.01 11.11
N THR A 234 1.06 -8.22 10.57
CA THR A 234 2.25 -8.63 9.81
C THR A 234 2.43 -7.97 8.43
N THR A 235 1.70 -6.90 8.10
CA THR A 235 1.86 -6.17 6.82
C THR A 235 1.48 -4.69 6.90
N PHE A 236 1.22 -4.15 8.09
CA PHE A 236 0.85 -2.73 8.21
C PHE A 236 2.07 -1.83 7.94
N ASP A 237 3.25 -2.28 8.35
CA ASP A 237 4.52 -1.63 8.05
C ASP A 237 4.72 -1.40 6.55
N VAL A 238 4.37 -2.38 5.72
CA VAL A 238 4.43 -2.28 4.25
C VAL A 238 3.52 -1.16 3.73
N VAL A 239 2.30 -1.03 4.26
CA VAL A 239 1.37 0.04 3.87
C VAL A 239 1.93 1.41 4.24
N TYR A 240 2.47 1.56 5.46
CA TYR A 240 3.13 2.81 5.88
C TYR A 240 4.31 3.17 4.98
N ARG A 241 5.14 2.20 4.58
CA ARG A 241 6.26 2.43 3.64
C ARG A 241 5.78 2.90 2.28
N TYR A 242 4.78 2.23 1.68
CA TYR A 242 4.22 2.65 0.40
C TYR A 242 3.72 4.10 0.45
N PHE A 243 2.85 4.42 1.41
CA PHE A 243 2.30 5.78 1.52
C PHE A 243 3.37 6.82 1.86
N SER A 244 4.35 6.49 2.72
CA SER A 244 5.48 7.39 3.00
C SER A 244 6.25 7.74 1.74
N LEU A 245 6.60 6.74 0.91
CA LEU A 245 7.32 6.97 -0.34
C LEU A 245 6.46 7.71 -1.37
N LEU A 246 5.16 7.42 -1.46
CA LEU A 246 4.24 8.12 -2.37
C LEU A 246 4.11 9.60 -2.00
N PHE A 247 3.85 9.90 -0.72
CA PHE A 247 3.75 11.28 -0.23
C PHE A 247 5.08 12.05 -0.25
N PHE A 248 6.21 11.36 -0.41
CA PHE A 248 7.49 12.00 -0.67
C PHE A 248 7.74 12.22 -2.16
N PHE A 249 7.72 11.15 -2.95
CA PHE A 249 8.13 11.22 -4.36
C PHE A 249 7.13 11.91 -5.27
N ILE A 250 5.82 11.87 -4.99
CA ILE A 250 4.83 12.57 -5.82
C ILE A 250 5.05 14.09 -5.74
N PRO A 251 5.14 14.73 -4.56
CA PRO A 251 5.49 16.15 -4.48
C PRO A 251 6.84 16.48 -5.12
N VAL A 252 7.88 15.68 -4.87
CA VAL A 252 9.20 15.89 -5.50
C VAL A 252 9.10 15.82 -7.02
N LEU A 253 8.33 14.88 -7.57
CA LEU A 253 8.09 14.76 -9.01
C LEU A 253 7.39 15.99 -9.57
N ILE A 254 6.34 16.47 -8.91
CA ILE A 254 5.62 17.67 -9.36
C ILE A 254 6.57 18.87 -9.33
N LEU A 255 7.25 19.13 -8.21
CA LEU A 255 8.12 20.29 -8.02
C LEU A 255 9.41 20.23 -8.87
N SER A 256 9.82 19.03 -9.29
CA SER A 256 10.94 18.84 -10.22
C SER A 256 10.63 19.27 -11.67
N ASN A 257 9.35 19.48 -12.00
CA ASN A 257 8.88 19.91 -13.33
C ASN A 257 8.06 21.21 -13.31
N TYR A 258 7.52 21.57 -12.15
CA TYR A 258 6.72 22.77 -11.94
C TYR A 258 7.20 23.45 -10.66
N GLY A 259 8.35 24.13 -10.70
CA GLY A 259 8.93 24.76 -9.52
C GLY A 259 8.13 25.97 -9.02
N SER A 260 7.27 26.55 -9.85
CA SER A 260 6.52 27.79 -9.57
C SER A 260 5.49 27.67 -8.46
N ILE A 261 5.06 26.45 -8.14
CA ILE A 261 4.09 26.18 -7.07
C ILE A 261 4.76 25.86 -5.73
N SER A 262 6.08 26.03 -5.65
CA SER A 262 6.82 25.85 -4.41
C SER A 262 6.57 26.99 -3.42
N TYR A 263 6.65 26.70 -2.12
CA TYR A 263 6.75 27.75 -1.11
C TYR A 263 8.09 28.49 -1.12
N LEU A 264 9.11 27.95 -1.78
CA LEU A 264 10.44 28.56 -1.82
C LEU A 264 10.43 29.78 -2.76
N GLU A 265 10.74 30.95 -2.22
CA GLU A 265 10.91 32.20 -3.00
C GLU A 265 12.28 32.25 -3.70
N LEU A 266 12.61 31.19 -4.46
CA LEU A 266 13.82 31.06 -5.24
C LEU A 266 13.49 31.04 -6.74
N ASN A 267 14.52 31.15 -7.58
CA ASN A 267 14.33 30.98 -9.03
C ASN A 267 13.72 29.59 -9.31
N THR A 268 12.64 29.56 -10.10
CA THR A 268 11.94 28.35 -10.54
C THR A 268 12.89 27.30 -11.12
N ASP A 269 13.86 27.70 -11.95
CA ASP A 269 14.84 26.78 -12.55
C ASP A 269 15.71 26.11 -11.48
N PHE A 270 16.07 26.87 -10.43
CA PHE A 270 16.84 26.35 -9.32
C PHE A 270 16.02 25.36 -8.49
N ILE A 271 14.74 25.68 -8.23
CA ILE A 271 13.82 24.81 -7.47
C ILE A 271 13.64 23.49 -8.21
N GLU A 272 13.36 23.54 -9.51
CA GLU A 272 13.21 22.35 -10.34
C GLU A 272 14.49 21.51 -10.33
N GLY A 273 15.65 22.14 -10.54
CA GLY A 273 16.95 21.46 -10.48
C GLY A 273 17.22 20.82 -9.11
N PHE A 274 16.89 21.51 -8.02
CA PHE A 274 17.02 21.01 -6.66
C PHE A 274 16.16 19.75 -6.44
N TYR A 275 14.87 19.81 -6.77
CA TYR A 275 13.97 18.67 -6.61
C TYR A 275 14.30 17.51 -7.57
N GLN A 276 14.90 17.78 -8.74
CA GLN A 276 15.45 16.73 -9.61
C GLN A 276 16.60 15.98 -8.92
N ILE A 277 17.57 16.71 -8.36
CA ILE A 277 18.70 16.10 -7.62
C ILE A 277 18.18 15.29 -6.43
N VAL A 278 17.24 15.86 -5.66
CA VAL A 278 16.60 15.16 -4.54
C VAL A 278 15.87 13.90 -5.02
N GLY A 279 15.10 13.99 -6.11
CA GLY A 279 14.34 12.87 -6.68
C GLY A 279 15.23 11.70 -7.06
N PHE A 280 16.29 11.94 -7.84
CA PHE A 280 17.26 10.90 -8.23
C PHE A 280 18.06 10.38 -7.04
N GLY A 281 18.56 11.27 -6.17
CA GLY A 281 19.37 10.89 -5.02
C GLY A 281 18.60 10.02 -4.03
N MET A 282 17.38 10.44 -3.69
CA MET A 282 16.54 9.73 -2.72
C MET A 282 15.97 8.42 -3.28
N SER A 283 15.64 8.37 -4.58
CA SER A 283 15.20 7.10 -5.20
C SER A 283 16.35 6.10 -5.28
N ALA A 284 17.57 6.51 -5.67
CA ALA A 284 18.75 5.66 -5.64
C ALA A 284 19.07 5.16 -4.22
N LEU A 285 19.01 6.04 -3.22
CA LEU A 285 19.20 5.68 -1.81
C LEU A 285 18.14 4.68 -1.34
N ALA A 286 16.87 4.90 -1.68
CA ALA A 286 15.77 4.00 -1.31
C ALA A 286 15.90 2.62 -2.00
N ILE A 287 16.36 2.57 -3.26
CA ILE A 287 16.69 1.31 -3.94
C ILE A 287 17.79 0.57 -3.18
N TYR A 288 18.88 1.25 -2.84
CA TYR A 288 19.99 0.66 -2.10
C TYR A 288 19.57 0.14 -0.72
N VAL A 289 18.85 0.96 0.07
CA VAL A 289 18.34 0.56 1.39
C VAL A 289 17.34 -0.58 1.28
N GLY A 290 16.44 -0.54 0.29
CA GLY A 290 15.45 -1.57 0.02
C GLY A 290 16.10 -2.92 -0.28
N ILE A 291 17.12 -2.96 -1.13
CA ILE A 291 17.86 -4.19 -1.43
C ILE A 291 18.62 -4.69 -0.20
N ARG A 292 19.36 -3.80 0.50
CA ARG A 292 20.18 -4.19 1.66
C ARG A 292 19.36 -4.73 2.83
N LYS A 293 18.15 -4.21 3.03
CA LYS A 293 17.25 -4.63 4.12
C LYS A 293 16.21 -5.68 3.67
N GLY A 294 16.22 -6.11 2.42
CA GLY A 294 15.24 -7.07 1.88
C GLY A 294 13.81 -6.52 1.77
N LEU A 295 13.65 -5.19 1.73
CA LEU A 295 12.36 -4.50 1.66
C LEU A 295 11.97 -4.28 0.20
N SER A 296 11.36 -5.32 -0.40
CA SER A 296 10.97 -5.33 -1.81
C SER A 296 10.01 -4.20 -2.19
N GLU A 297 9.13 -3.80 -1.29
CA GLU A 297 8.18 -2.70 -1.46
C GLU A 297 8.89 -1.35 -1.62
N VAL A 298 9.98 -1.12 -0.88
CA VAL A 298 10.75 0.13 -0.93
C VAL A 298 11.55 0.18 -2.22
N SER A 299 12.25 -0.90 -2.56
CA SER A 299 13.05 -0.94 -3.78
C SER A 299 12.18 -0.87 -5.03
N ASN A 300 11.04 -1.57 -5.07
CA ASN A 300 10.14 -1.53 -6.23
C ASN A 300 9.52 -0.15 -6.42
N THR A 301 9.02 0.48 -5.35
CA THR A 301 8.45 1.84 -5.43
C THR A 301 9.51 2.85 -5.86
N ALA A 302 10.70 2.79 -5.26
CA ALA A 302 11.80 3.68 -5.61
C ALA A 302 12.30 3.47 -7.05
N ASN A 303 12.34 2.22 -7.54
CA ASN A 303 12.64 1.92 -8.94
C ASN A 303 11.62 2.55 -9.90
N VAL A 304 10.32 2.43 -9.59
CA VAL A 304 9.26 3.05 -10.40
C VAL A 304 9.47 4.56 -10.47
N PHE A 305 9.67 5.23 -9.33
CA PHE A 305 9.90 6.67 -9.33
C PHE A 305 11.22 7.06 -10.00
N PHE A 306 12.31 6.31 -9.80
CA PHE A 306 13.57 6.55 -10.50
C PHE A 306 13.38 6.53 -12.03
N VAL A 307 12.65 5.54 -12.54
CA VAL A 307 12.32 5.43 -13.97
C VAL A 307 11.43 6.59 -14.42
N ILE A 308 10.43 6.98 -13.61
CA ILE A 308 9.59 8.14 -13.93
C ILE A 308 10.41 9.42 -13.99
N PHE A 309 11.26 9.71 -13.00
CA PHE A 309 12.15 10.88 -13.00
C PHE A 309 13.09 10.88 -14.21
N LEU A 310 13.65 9.72 -14.54
CA LEU A 310 14.50 9.59 -15.73
C LEU A 310 13.71 9.89 -17.00
N TYR A 311 12.54 9.28 -17.15
CA TYR A 311 11.68 9.48 -18.31
C TYR A 311 11.25 10.94 -18.46
N THR A 312 10.76 11.59 -17.40
CA THR A 312 10.36 13.00 -17.46
C THR A 312 11.54 13.90 -17.84
N LYS A 313 12.75 13.60 -17.35
CA LYS A 313 13.93 14.39 -17.70
C LYS A 313 14.34 14.21 -19.16
N LEU A 314 14.35 12.98 -19.66
CA LEU A 314 14.63 12.71 -21.08
C LEU A 314 13.59 13.37 -21.98
N TYR A 315 12.31 13.31 -21.60
CA TYR A 315 11.23 13.99 -22.30
C TYR A 315 11.50 15.50 -22.37
N ASN A 316 11.75 16.16 -21.23
CA ASN A 316 11.98 17.61 -21.19
C ASN A 316 13.20 18.04 -22.02
N TRP A 317 14.23 17.21 -22.12
CA TRP A 317 15.44 17.53 -22.89
C TRP A 317 15.32 17.32 -24.40
N TRP A 318 14.66 16.24 -24.82
CA TRP A 318 14.79 15.73 -26.18
C TRP A 318 13.49 15.71 -26.97
N TRP A 319 12.34 15.79 -26.30
CA TRP A 319 11.05 15.59 -26.96
C TRP A 319 10.79 16.58 -28.11
N ASP A 320 11.06 17.86 -27.87
CA ASP A 320 10.86 18.91 -28.88
C ASP A 320 12.05 19.01 -29.85
N TRP A 321 13.23 18.51 -29.46
CA TRP A 321 14.46 18.66 -30.23
C TRP A 321 14.63 17.61 -31.34
N MET A 322 14.07 16.39 -31.19
CA MET A 322 14.25 15.32 -32.16
C MET A 322 12.95 14.64 -32.59
N PRO A 323 12.91 14.00 -33.77
CA PRO A 323 11.76 13.17 -34.16
C PRO A 323 11.46 12.07 -33.14
N LYS A 324 10.17 11.83 -32.88
CA LYS A 324 9.69 10.91 -31.83
C LYS A 324 10.26 9.49 -31.96
N TYR A 325 10.47 9.00 -33.19
CA TYR A 325 11.05 7.67 -33.39
C TYR A 325 12.52 7.60 -32.93
N ILE A 326 13.30 8.68 -33.09
CA ILE A 326 14.69 8.77 -32.59
C ILE A 326 14.69 8.82 -31.07
N PHE A 327 13.79 9.60 -30.47
CA PHE A 327 13.63 9.68 -29.02
C PHE A 327 13.42 8.30 -28.38
N PHE A 328 12.43 7.54 -28.88
CA PHE A 328 12.16 6.19 -28.37
C PHE A 328 13.30 5.21 -28.68
N PHE A 329 14.00 5.37 -29.80
CA PHE A 329 15.17 4.55 -30.14
C PHE A 329 16.32 4.77 -29.15
N ILE A 330 16.63 6.02 -28.80
CA ILE A 330 17.67 6.36 -27.82
C ILE A 330 17.30 5.80 -26.44
N ILE A 331 16.05 5.98 -26.00
CA ILE A 331 15.57 5.40 -24.73
C ILE A 331 15.77 3.88 -24.73
N GLY A 332 15.41 3.20 -25.82
CA GLY A 332 15.60 1.76 -25.97
C GLY A 332 17.06 1.34 -25.84
N ILE A 333 17.98 2.04 -26.52
CA ILE A 333 19.43 1.78 -26.42
C ILE A 333 19.95 2.04 -25.01
N SER A 334 19.57 3.15 -24.37
CA SER A 334 19.99 3.46 -23.00
C SER A 334 19.53 2.40 -22.02
N ALA A 335 18.27 1.96 -22.11
CA ALA A 335 17.75 0.87 -21.28
C ALA A 335 18.49 -0.45 -21.51
N PHE A 336 18.78 -0.78 -22.78
CA PHE A 336 19.56 -1.97 -23.12
C PHE A 336 20.98 -1.91 -22.55
N LEU A 337 21.66 -0.77 -22.65
CA LEU A 337 23.00 -0.56 -22.08
C LEU A 337 22.99 -0.70 -20.55
N ILE A 338 22.02 -0.10 -19.87
CA ILE A 338 21.84 -0.24 -18.42
C ILE A 338 21.67 -1.72 -18.05
N LEU A 339 20.86 -2.46 -18.79
CA LEU A 339 20.64 -3.90 -18.56
C LEU A 339 21.94 -4.70 -18.71
N VAL A 340 22.75 -4.41 -19.74
CA VAL A 340 24.06 -5.05 -19.95
C VAL A 340 25.00 -4.75 -18.77
N LEU A 341 25.06 -3.50 -18.31
CA LEU A 341 25.87 -3.10 -17.16
C LEU A 341 25.42 -3.79 -15.87
N LEU A 342 24.12 -3.80 -15.58
CA LEU A 342 23.56 -4.48 -14.42
C LEU A 342 23.83 -6.00 -14.45
N LYS A 343 23.73 -6.63 -15.64
CA LYS A 343 24.07 -8.04 -15.82
C LYS A 343 25.56 -8.29 -15.52
N ARG A 344 26.44 -7.39 -15.96
CA ARG A 344 27.88 -7.46 -15.66
C ARG A 344 28.17 -7.31 -14.16
N PHE A 345 27.56 -6.32 -13.50
CA PHE A 345 27.70 -6.14 -12.04
C PHE A 345 27.19 -7.33 -11.26
N ARG A 346 26.03 -7.89 -11.65
CA ARG A 346 25.48 -9.10 -11.04
C ARG A 346 26.48 -10.27 -11.15
N ASN A 347 27.11 -10.45 -12.31
CA ASN A 347 28.08 -11.53 -12.51
C ASN A 347 29.33 -11.33 -11.62
N ILE A 348 29.83 -10.11 -11.49
CA ILE A 348 30.98 -9.79 -10.60
C ILE A 348 30.62 -10.08 -9.14
N LEU A 349 29.43 -9.68 -8.69
CA LEU A 349 28.96 -9.96 -7.32
C LEU A 349 28.83 -11.47 -7.06
N LEU A 350 28.30 -12.23 -8.02
CA LEU A 350 28.20 -13.69 -7.93
C LEU A 350 29.58 -14.34 -7.82
N GLN A 351 30.54 -13.92 -8.64
CA GLN A 351 31.93 -14.40 -8.59
C GLN A 351 32.59 -14.13 -7.24
N ASN A 352 32.42 -12.92 -6.67
CA ASN A 352 32.94 -12.58 -5.35
C ASN A 352 32.29 -13.38 -4.20
N THR A 353 31.06 -13.85 -4.40
CA THR A 353 30.36 -14.67 -3.40
C THR A 353 30.80 -16.13 -3.48
N GLN A 354 31.05 -16.66 -4.69
CA GLN A 354 31.57 -18.01 -4.89
C GLN A 354 33.05 -18.14 -4.48
N GLY A 355 33.87 -17.11 -4.69
CA GLY A 355 35.29 -17.09 -4.27
C GLY A 355 35.52 -16.98 -2.76
N LYS A 356 34.46 -16.81 -1.95
CA LYS A 356 34.52 -16.84 -0.47
C LYS A 356 34.11 -18.19 0.14
N VAL A 357 33.65 -19.13 -0.68
CA VAL A 357 33.17 -20.46 -0.25
C VAL A 357 34.20 -21.57 -0.56
N LEU A 358 35.30 -21.22 -1.22
CA LEU A 358 36.54 -22.00 -1.33
C LEU A 358 37.56 -21.39 -0.35
#